data_AF-A0A1W9VLS6-F1
#
_entry.id   AF-A0A1W9VLS6-F1
#
_cell.length_a   1.000
_cell.length_b   1.000
_cell.length_c   1.000
_cell.angle_alpha   90.00
_cell.angle_beta   90.00
_cell.angle_gamma   90.00
#
_symmetry.space_group_name_H-M   'P 1'
#
loop_
_entity.id
_entity.type
_entity.pdbx_description
1 polymer ?
#
loop_
_entity_poly.entity_id
_entity_poly.type
_entity_poly.pdbx_seq_one_letter_code
_entity_poly.pdbx_strand_id
1 'polypeptide(L)'
;MKKQEQEQYLKDYKKAKEKGIPFFPDVIFKDTIAAFVIFLVLIALAVFIGAPLEEQANPQDTSYTPKPEWYFLFLFQALKYFPGNLEVIGAVIIPTLVVVALFLLPFLDRSPKRHLMSRPIATIVTILSVVLIVGLTVVAQLEAPPPAEAHVTDLAATLYEQNCSSCHGQVVEAGTANLHDVIVSGGHEGMPAWGGDLSADEVDLLVGYISSPQGNIVYIRECAGCHENEIPIVEKPMELIAILDQGPDHPLHADTKKIPYWTEELSGGERNALLNFLAAPDGQRLYTINCAGCHGMGIDHVAETEDLEAELLAVIIQGEHNRDMPAFDDTLSEVEIGILTDYVMDPAKSPAGASLFQANCSSCHHDRVPTSDKKSEAKKAISAGGMHEVMPAWGDVLTPEQLDALVGYVAELVEGVGAGKGGA
;
A
#
# COMPACT_ATOMS: atom_id res chain seq x y z
N MET A 1 -66.42 -6.89 24.42
CA MET A 1 -66.26 -7.58 25.71
C MET A 1 -67.60 -7.62 26.41
N LYS A 2 -67.94 -8.75 27.04
CA LYS A 2 -69.09 -8.78 27.95
C LYS A 2 -68.72 -7.96 29.19
N LYS A 3 -69.68 -7.24 29.79
CA LYS A 3 -69.46 -6.32 30.94
C LYS A 3 -68.69 -6.98 32.10
N GLN A 4 -68.95 -8.26 32.34
CA GLN A 4 -68.28 -9.09 33.35
C GLN A 4 -66.78 -9.31 33.06
N GLU A 5 -66.38 -9.47 31.79
CA GLU A 5 -64.96 -9.62 31.42
C GLU A 5 -64.17 -8.33 31.67
N GLN A 6 -64.82 -7.19 31.44
CA GLN A 6 -64.21 -5.87 31.66
C GLN A 6 -64.02 -5.57 33.16
N GLU A 7 -65.00 -5.92 33.99
CA GLU A 7 -64.89 -5.80 35.44
C GLU A 7 -63.80 -6.71 36.03
N GLN A 8 -63.71 -7.94 35.52
CA GLN A 8 -62.65 -8.88 35.89
C GLN A 8 -61.26 -8.33 35.51
N TYR A 9 -61.10 -7.84 34.27
CA TYR A 9 -59.86 -7.20 33.82
C TYR A 9 -59.44 -6.02 34.71
N LEU A 10 -60.37 -5.14 35.09
CA LEU A 10 -60.07 -3.99 35.95
C LEU A 10 -59.65 -4.40 37.36
N LYS A 11 -60.24 -5.46 37.92
CA LYS A 11 -59.81 -6.05 39.19
C LYS A 11 -58.40 -6.61 39.10
N ASP A 12 -58.12 -7.38 38.05
CA ASP A 12 -56.80 -7.98 37.82
C ASP A 12 -55.73 -6.91 37.57
N TYR A 13 -56.09 -5.84 36.84
CA TYR A 13 -55.22 -4.68 36.62
C TYR A 13 -54.90 -3.94 37.92
N LYS A 14 -55.90 -3.67 38.78
CA LYS A 14 -55.66 -3.05 40.09
C LYS A 14 -54.74 -3.90 40.97
N LYS A 15 -55.01 -5.21 41.02
CA LYS A 15 -54.18 -6.16 41.76
C LYS A 15 -52.76 -6.25 41.22
N ALA A 16 -52.57 -6.13 39.90
CA ALA A 16 -51.25 -6.09 39.27
C ALA A 16 -50.52 -4.76 39.56
N LYS A 17 -51.25 -3.64 39.56
CA LYS A 17 -50.71 -2.31 39.89
C LYS A 17 -50.26 -2.23 41.35
N GLU A 18 -51.00 -2.84 42.26
CA GLU A 18 -50.63 -2.99 43.68
C GLU A 18 -49.38 -3.86 43.89
N LYS A 19 -49.07 -4.75 42.93
CA LYS A 19 -47.84 -5.57 42.92
C LYS A 19 -46.67 -4.93 42.17
N GLY A 20 -46.87 -3.76 41.57
CA GLY A 20 -45.83 -3.07 40.81
C GLY A 20 -44.70 -2.58 41.72
N ILE A 21 -43.48 -2.57 41.19
CA ILE A 21 -42.32 -1.94 41.83
C ILE A 21 -42.26 -0.46 41.42
N PRO A 22 -41.75 0.45 42.28
CA PRO A 22 -41.60 1.85 41.90
C PRO A 22 -40.61 2.00 40.74
N PHE A 23 -40.85 2.97 39.86
CA PHE A 23 -40.00 3.21 38.70
C PHE A 23 -38.57 3.62 39.10
N PHE A 24 -38.47 4.56 40.04
CA PHE A 24 -37.23 4.91 40.71
C PHE A 24 -37.26 4.37 42.15
N PRO A 25 -36.23 3.66 42.62
CA PRO A 25 -34.96 3.38 41.93
C PRO A 25 -34.95 2.06 41.12
N ASP A 26 -35.92 1.17 41.33
CA ASP A 26 -35.80 -0.24 40.92
C ASP A 26 -35.73 -0.46 39.40
N VAL A 27 -36.58 0.20 38.62
CA VAL A 27 -36.60 0.05 37.15
C VAL A 27 -35.42 0.77 36.52
N ILE A 28 -35.14 2.00 36.96
CA ILE A 28 -33.97 2.77 36.50
C ILE A 28 -32.66 2.00 36.70
N PHE A 29 -32.48 1.34 37.84
CA PHE A 29 -31.28 0.57 38.10
C PHE A 29 -31.14 -0.62 37.14
N LYS A 30 -32.23 -1.33 36.86
CA LYS A 30 -32.25 -2.44 35.88
C LYS A 30 -31.97 -1.96 34.47
N ASP A 31 -32.59 -0.85 34.06
CA ASP A 31 -32.40 -0.25 32.75
C ASP A 31 -30.96 0.23 32.57
N THR A 32 -30.36 0.80 33.62
CA THR A 32 -28.95 1.22 33.62
C THR A 32 -28.01 0.03 33.43
N ILE A 33 -28.25 -1.08 34.14
CA ILE A 33 -27.45 -2.30 33.96
C ILE A 33 -27.61 -2.85 32.55
N ALA A 34 -28.84 -2.92 32.03
CA ALA A 34 -29.10 -3.42 30.68
C ALA A 34 -28.44 -2.55 29.61
N ALA A 35 -28.54 -1.22 29.73
CA ALA A 35 -27.88 -0.27 28.83
C ALA A 35 -26.36 -0.40 28.90
N PHE A 36 -25.79 -0.55 30.11
CA PHE A 36 -24.36 -0.74 30.28
C PHE A 36 -23.87 -2.06 29.64
N VAL A 37 -24.62 -3.15 29.79
CA VAL A 37 -24.29 -4.43 29.14
C VAL A 37 -24.36 -4.30 27.61
N ILE A 38 -25.41 -3.67 27.07
CA ILE A 38 -25.53 -3.42 25.61
C ILE A 38 -24.34 -2.57 25.14
N PHE A 39 -23.98 -1.53 25.88
CA PHE A 39 -22.85 -0.67 25.56
C PHE A 39 -21.52 -1.43 25.52
N LEU A 40 -21.28 -2.31 26.51
CA LEU A 40 -20.09 -3.17 26.51
C LEU A 40 -20.08 -4.14 25.33
N VAL A 41 -21.23 -4.71 24.95
CA VAL A 41 -21.34 -5.56 23.76
C VAL A 41 -21.02 -4.76 22.49
N LEU A 42 -21.51 -3.53 22.37
CA LEU A 42 -21.21 -2.66 21.22
C LEU A 42 -19.72 -2.31 21.16
N ILE A 43 -19.06 -2.00 22.28
CA ILE A 43 -17.61 -1.81 22.32
C ILE A 43 -16.88 -3.08 21.91
N ALA A 44 -17.29 -4.23 22.43
CA ALA A 44 -16.67 -5.51 22.07
C ALA A 44 -16.80 -5.79 20.57
N LEU A 45 -17.98 -5.57 19.98
CA LEU A 45 -18.17 -5.70 18.54
C LEU A 45 -17.28 -4.71 17.77
N ALA A 46 -17.21 -3.45 18.19
CA ALA A 46 -16.37 -2.45 17.54
C ALA A 46 -14.86 -2.77 17.61
N VAL A 47 -14.38 -3.31 18.72
CA VAL A 47 -12.95 -3.61 18.93
C VAL A 47 -12.55 -4.95 18.31
N PHE A 48 -13.38 -6.00 18.45
CA PHE A 48 -13.01 -7.35 18.02
C PHE A 48 -13.47 -7.70 16.59
N ILE A 49 -14.54 -7.07 16.10
CA ILE A 49 -15.09 -7.31 14.76
C ILE A 49 -14.85 -6.11 13.83
N GLY A 50 -14.80 -4.89 14.39
CA GLY A 50 -14.72 -3.67 13.60
C GLY A 50 -16.07 -3.27 13.01
N ALA A 51 -16.18 -2.01 12.58
CA ALA A 51 -17.28 -1.60 11.71
C ALA A 51 -16.91 -1.96 10.26
N PRO A 52 -17.81 -2.58 9.48
CA PRO A 52 -17.59 -2.81 8.05
C PRO A 52 -17.74 -1.47 7.31
N LEU A 53 -16.75 -0.59 7.46
CA LEU A 53 -16.68 0.66 6.73
C LEU A 53 -16.20 0.37 5.32
N GLU A 54 -16.91 0.92 4.35
CA GLU A 54 -16.52 0.85 2.94
C GLU A 54 -15.55 2.00 2.62
N GLU A 55 -14.88 1.89 1.49
CA GLU A 55 -13.96 2.92 0.98
C GLU A 55 -14.71 4.24 0.71
N GLN A 56 -13.95 5.34 0.62
CA GLN A 56 -14.53 6.63 0.28
C GLN A 56 -15.19 6.56 -1.11
N ALA A 57 -16.36 7.19 -1.26
CA ALA A 57 -17.13 7.08 -2.50
C ALA A 57 -16.37 7.69 -3.69
N ASN A 58 -15.86 6.84 -4.58
CA ASN A 58 -15.19 7.24 -5.81
C ASN A 58 -16.15 7.15 -7.02
N PRO A 59 -16.54 8.28 -7.65
CA PRO A 59 -17.45 8.27 -8.80
C PRO A 59 -16.85 7.68 -10.08
N GLN A 60 -15.53 7.44 -10.13
CA GLN A 60 -14.85 6.80 -11.25
C GLN A 60 -14.71 5.27 -11.08
N ASP A 61 -15.05 4.72 -9.91
CA ASP A 61 -15.02 3.28 -9.67
C ASP A 61 -16.28 2.60 -10.19
N THR A 62 -16.10 1.76 -11.22
CA THR A 62 -17.17 0.96 -11.83
C THR A 62 -17.16 -0.49 -11.34
N SER A 63 -16.17 -0.87 -10.53
CA SER A 63 -16.02 -2.22 -9.97
C SER A 63 -16.77 -2.40 -8.64
N TYR A 64 -17.04 -1.30 -7.93
CA TYR A 64 -17.85 -1.31 -6.72
C TYR A 64 -19.26 -1.85 -6.98
N THR A 65 -19.64 -2.88 -6.23
CA THR A 65 -21.00 -3.43 -6.27
C THR A 65 -21.81 -2.86 -5.11
N PRO A 66 -22.67 -1.85 -5.33
CA PRO A 66 -23.44 -1.22 -4.27
C PRO A 66 -24.38 -2.24 -3.62
N LYS A 67 -24.18 -2.46 -2.33
CA LYS A 67 -25.04 -3.31 -1.52
C LYS A 67 -25.54 -2.51 -0.32
N PRO A 68 -26.84 -2.55 -0.03
CA PRO A 68 -27.36 -1.85 1.13
C PRO A 68 -26.97 -2.59 2.42
N GLU A 69 -27.09 -1.90 3.55
CA GLU A 69 -26.73 -2.47 4.84
C GLU A 69 -27.66 -3.63 5.23
N TRP A 70 -27.20 -4.46 6.17
CA TRP A 70 -27.83 -5.75 6.51
C TRP A 70 -29.32 -5.64 6.87
N TYR A 71 -29.75 -4.52 7.46
CA TYR A 71 -31.15 -4.27 7.82
C TYR A 71 -32.07 -3.92 6.62
N PHE A 72 -31.51 -3.68 5.43
CA PHE A 72 -32.25 -3.44 4.18
C PHE A 72 -32.15 -4.58 3.17
N LEU A 73 -31.32 -5.60 3.43
CA LEU A 73 -31.10 -6.70 2.48
C LEU A 73 -32.37 -7.46 2.07
N PHE A 74 -33.32 -7.62 2.98
CA PHE A 74 -34.59 -8.27 2.63
C PHE A 74 -35.41 -7.49 1.59
N LEU A 75 -35.35 -6.15 1.62
CA LEU A 75 -36.00 -5.29 0.61
C LEU A 75 -35.26 -5.37 -0.71
N PHE A 76 -33.93 -5.34 -0.66
CA PHE A 76 -33.09 -5.48 -1.84
C PHE A 76 -33.34 -6.81 -2.57
N GLN A 77 -33.37 -7.92 -1.84
CA GLN A 77 -33.70 -9.22 -2.42
C GLN A 77 -35.15 -9.28 -2.92
N ALA A 78 -36.10 -8.67 -2.20
CA ALA A 78 -37.49 -8.60 -2.64
C ALA A 78 -37.61 -7.85 -3.99
N LEU A 79 -36.79 -6.83 -4.22
CA LEU A 79 -36.83 -6.01 -5.43
C LEU A 79 -36.50 -6.79 -6.70
N LYS A 80 -35.64 -7.83 -6.60
CA LYS A 80 -35.32 -8.72 -7.74
C LYS A 80 -36.56 -9.39 -8.34
N TYR A 81 -37.65 -9.51 -7.59
CA TYR A 81 -38.91 -10.09 -8.07
C TYR A 81 -39.84 -9.09 -8.78
N PHE A 82 -39.45 -7.82 -8.91
CA PHE A 82 -40.22 -6.75 -9.55
C PHE A 82 -39.47 -6.16 -10.78
N PRO A 83 -39.45 -6.84 -11.93
CA PRO A 83 -38.68 -6.38 -13.10
C PRO A 83 -39.30 -5.15 -13.79
N GLY A 84 -38.43 -4.29 -14.32
CA GLY A 84 -38.79 -3.16 -15.18
C GLY A 84 -39.67 -2.12 -14.46
N ASN A 85 -40.77 -1.70 -15.10
CA ASN A 85 -41.64 -0.64 -14.56
C ASN A 85 -42.33 -0.99 -13.22
N LEU A 86 -42.27 -2.26 -12.78
CA LEU A 86 -42.83 -2.70 -11.50
C LEU A 86 -41.88 -2.43 -10.32
N GLU A 87 -40.64 -2.02 -10.58
CA GLU A 87 -39.64 -1.76 -9.55
C GLU A 87 -40.12 -0.71 -8.53
N VAL A 88 -40.77 0.36 -9.00
CA VAL A 88 -41.35 1.41 -8.13
C VAL A 88 -42.40 0.83 -7.16
N ILE A 89 -43.13 -0.20 -7.58
CA ILE A 89 -44.11 -0.86 -6.73
C ILE A 89 -43.41 -1.62 -5.60
N GLY A 90 -42.35 -2.36 -5.92
CA GLY A 90 -41.54 -3.12 -4.97
C GLY A 90 -40.73 -2.24 -4.01
N ALA A 91 -40.08 -1.20 -4.53
CA ALA A 91 -39.18 -0.33 -3.77
C ALA A 91 -39.91 0.72 -2.92
N VAL A 92 -41.01 1.28 -3.41
CA VAL A 92 -41.65 2.44 -2.78
C VAL A 92 -43.06 2.14 -2.29
N ILE A 93 -43.92 1.63 -3.16
CA ILE A 93 -45.36 1.52 -2.84
C ILE A 93 -45.61 0.46 -1.76
N ILE A 94 -45.09 -0.74 -1.93
CA ILE A 94 -45.31 -1.84 -0.97
C ILE A 94 -44.73 -1.50 0.42
N PRO A 95 -43.47 -1.08 0.57
CA PRO A 95 -42.92 -0.72 1.88
C PRO A 95 -43.69 0.43 2.55
N THR A 96 -44.08 1.45 1.77
CA THR A 96 -44.88 2.57 2.29
C THR A 96 -46.23 2.09 2.80
N LEU A 97 -46.93 1.24 2.06
CA LEU A 97 -48.20 0.67 2.49
C LEU A 97 -48.07 -0.18 3.75
N VAL A 98 -46.99 -0.94 3.90
CA VAL A 98 -46.72 -1.72 5.13
C VAL A 98 -46.53 -0.79 6.32
N VAL A 99 -45.72 0.26 6.19
CA VAL A 99 -45.50 1.24 7.26
C VAL A 99 -46.80 1.95 7.63
N VAL A 100 -47.58 2.41 6.65
CA VAL A 100 -48.90 3.02 6.89
C VAL A 100 -49.84 2.05 7.57
N ALA A 101 -49.86 0.77 7.17
CA ALA A 101 -50.66 -0.25 7.82
C ALA A 101 -50.26 -0.47 9.30
N LEU A 102 -48.96 -0.42 9.62
CA LEU A 102 -48.47 -0.47 11.00
C LEU A 102 -48.90 0.74 11.83
N PHE A 103 -48.87 1.95 11.26
CA PHE A 103 -49.41 3.15 11.90
C PHE A 103 -50.92 3.08 12.12
N LEU A 104 -51.65 2.47 11.18
CA LEU A 104 -53.09 2.27 11.27
C LEU A 104 -53.48 1.07 12.14
N LEU A 105 -52.51 0.26 12.59
CA LEU A 105 -52.75 -0.96 13.35
C LEU A 105 -53.60 -0.74 14.61
N PRO A 106 -53.43 0.33 15.42
CA PRO A 106 -54.29 0.59 16.57
C PRO A 106 -55.78 0.82 16.22
N PHE A 107 -56.09 1.20 14.98
CA PHE A 107 -57.46 1.47 14.50
C PHE A 107 -58.06 0.28 13.76
N LEU A 108 -57.23 -0.46 13.03
CA LEU A 108 -57.60 -1.68 12.32
C LEU A 108 -57.82 -2.84 13.30
N ASP A 109 -57.03 -2.89 14.36
CA ASP A 109 -57.09 -3.92 15.36
C ASP A 109 -58.14 -3.64 16.44
N ARG A 110 -59.33 -4.21 16.27
CA ARG A 110 -60.45 -4.08 17.22
C ARG A 110 -60.49 -5.19 18.27
N SER A 111 -59.47 -6.04 18.35
CA SER A 111 -59.46 -7.14 19.32
C SER A 111 -59.36 -6.60 20.76
N PRO A 112 -60.27 -6.98 21.66
CA PRO A 112 -60.15 -6.61 23.08
C PRO A 112 -59.01 -7.37 23.79
N LYS A 113 -58.54 -8.48 23.20
CA LYS A 113 -57.47 -9.32 23.74
C LYS A 113 -56.12 -8.72 23.35
N ARG A 114 -55.19 -8.63 24.31
CA ARG A 114 -53.84 -8.06 24.11
C ARG A 114 -52.71 -9.08 24.17
N HIS A 115 -52.92 -10.22 24.82
CA HIS A 115 -51.88 -11.23 25.00
C HIS A 115 -51.63 -12.02 23.71
N LEU A 116 -50.36 -12.23 23.32
CA LEU A 116 -49.98 -12.88 22.06
C LEU A 116 -50.66 -14.25 21.85
N MET A 117 -50.66 -15.10 22.89
CA MET A 117 -51.27 -16.44 22.83
C MET A 117 -52.79 -16.43 22.65
N SER A 118 -53.43 -15.28 22.91
CA SER A 118 -54.88 -15.13 22.80
C SER A 118 -55.32 -14.59 21.42
N ARG A 119 -54.36 -14.41 20.50
CA ARG A 119 -54.53 -13.77 19.19
C ARG A 119 -53.82 -14.56 18.07
N PRO A 120 -54.24 -15.81 17.81
CA PRO A 120 -53.50 -16.72 16.92
C PRO A 120 -53.28 -16.15 15.52
N ILE A 121 -54.28 -15.50 14.92
CA ILE A 121 -54.14 -14.93 13.56
C ILE A 121 -53.07 -13.83 13.51
N ALA A 122 -53.13 -12.85 14.42
CA ALA A 122 -52.17 -11.76 14.46
C ALA A 122 -50.74 -12.29 14.72
N THR A 123 -50.61 -13.22 15.67
CA THR A 123 -49.33 -13.85 16.00
C THR A 123 -48.76 -14.64 14.82
N ILE A 124 -49.58 -15.41 14.09
CA ILE A 124 -49.14 -16.13 12.89
C ILE A 124 -48.67 -15.17 11.80
N VAL A 125 -49.42 -14.10 11.52
CA VAL A 125 -49.04 -13.11 10.51
C VAL A 125 -47.71 -12.44 10.88
N THR A 126 -47.51 -12.06 12.15
CA THR A 126 -46.24 -11.50 12.62
C THR A 126 -45.10 -12.50 12.47
N ILE A 127 -45.28 -13.77 12.86
CA ILE A 127 -44.26 -14.80 12.72
C ILE A 127 -43.89 -15.02 11.25
N LEU A 128 -44.88 -15.14 10.36
CA LEU A 128 -44.63 -15.28 8.93
C LEU A 128 -43.89 -14.08 8.35
N SER A 129 -44.20 -12.87 8.80
CA SER A 129 -43.50 -11.64 8.39
C SER A 129 -42.04 -11.66 8.83
N VAL A 130 -41.75 -12.08 10.07
CA VAL A 130 -40.36 -12.22 10.58
C VAL A 130 -39.61 -13.29 9.80
N VAL A 131 -40.22 -14.46 9.56
CA VAL A 131 -39.62 -15.55 8.78
C VAL A 131 -39.32 -15.08 7.35
N LEU A 132 -40.22 -14.31 6.74
CA LEU A 132 -40.00 -13.75 5.41
C LEU A 132 -38.82 -12.77 5.39
N ILE A 133 -38.73 -11.84 6.34
CA ILE A 133 -37.63 -10.87 6.45
C ILE A 133 -36.30 -11.60 6.63
N VAL A 134 -36.23 -12.55 7.56
CA VAL A 134 -35.01 -13.34 7.82
C VAL A 134 -34.64 -14.19 6.61
N GLY A 135 -35.62 -14.88 6.01
CA GLY A 135 -35.40 -15.73 4.83
C GLY A 135 -34.85 -14.94 3.64
N LEU A 136 -35.47 -13.79 3.33
CA LEU A 136 -35.00 -12.92 2.25
C LEU A 136 -33.62 -12.32 2.55
N THR A 137 -33.34 -11.96 3.81
CA THR A 137 -32.01 -11.49 4.23
C THR A 137 -30.94 -12.56 4.02
N VAL A 138 -31.23 -13.82 4.41
CA VAL A 138 -30.30 -14.93 4.21
C VAL A 138 -30.06 -15.20 2.73
N VAL A 139 -31.12 -15.24 1.91
CA VAL A 139 -30.98 -15.41 0.46
C VAL A 139 -30.17 -14.27 -0.15
N ALA A 140 -30.40 -13.01 0.28
CA ALA A 140 -29.60 -11.87 -0.16
C ALA A 140 -28.11 -12.05 0.14
N GLN A 141 -27.77 -12.61 1.30
CA GLN A 141 -26.38 -12.88 1.69
C GLN A 141 -25.77 -14.03 0.90
N LEU A 142 -26.54 -15.08 0.61
CA LEU A 142 -26.06 -16.25 -0.14
C LEU A 142 -25.89 -15.96 -1.64
N GLU A 143 -26.74 -15.12 -2.21
CA GLU A 143 -26.67 -14.70 -3.62
C GLU A 143 -25.77 -13.49 -3.84
N ALA A 144 -25.32 -12.82 -2.78
CA ALA A 144 -24.39 -11.71 -2.93
C ALA A 144 -23.06 -12.25 -3.49
N PRO A 145 -22.48 -11.63 -4.52
CA PRO A 145 -21.07 -11.86 -4.80
C PRO A 145 -20.27 -11.55 -3.51
N PRO A 146 -19.16 -12.26 -3.24
CA PRO A 146 -18.31 -11.92 -2.12
C PRO A 146 -18.02 -10.41 -2.16
N PRO A 147 -18.07 -9.69 -1.02
CA PRO A 147 -17.64 -8.30 -1.00
C PRO A 147 -16.30 -8.22 -1.72
N ALA A 148 -16.12 -7.26 -2.63
CA ALA A 148 -14.77 -6.82 -2.94
C ALA A 148 -14.14 -6.56 -1.57
N GLU A 149 -13.09 -7.30 -1.24
CA GLU A 149 -12.43 -7.14 0.05
C GLU A 149 -12.10 -5.65 0.17
N ALA A 150 -12.53 -5.02 1.28
CA ALA A 150 -12.10 -3.67 1.58
C ALA A 150 -10.57 -3.72 1.56
N HIS A 151 -9.96 -3.07 0.57
CA HIS A 151 -8.54 -2.94 0.56
C HIS A 151 -8.22 -2.12 1.81
N VAL A 152 -7.36 -2.66 2.68
CA VAL A 152 -6.80 -1.92 3.81
C VAL A 152 -6.38 -0.57 3.25
N THR A 153 -7.04 0.51 3.69
CA THR A 153 -6.82 1.88 3.18
C THR A 153 -5.33 2.13 3.08
N ASP A 154 -4.82 2.05 1.86
CA ASP A 154 -3.46 2.39 1.50
C ASP A 154 -3.39 3.91 1.62
N LEU A 155 -2.56 4.40 2.55
CA LEU A 155 -2.35 5.83 2.75
C LEU A 155 -2.00 6.49 1.43
N ALA A 156 -1.21 5.82 0.57
CA ALA A 156 -0.85 6.33 -0.73
C ALA A 156 -2.02 6.33 -1.72
N ALA A 157 -2.87 5.30 -1.73
CA ALA A 157 -4.10 5.29 -2.53
C ALA A 157 -5.07 6.40 -2.08
N THR A 158 -5.16 6.63 -0.77
CA THR A 158 -5.98 7.71 -0.18
C THR A 158 -5.42 9.08 -0.56
N LEU A 159 -4.10 9.26 -0.46
CA LEU A 159 -3.42 10.48 -0.91
C LEU A 159 -3.64 10.69 -2.41
N TYR A 160 -3.56 9.63 -3.21
CA TYR A 160 -3.74 9.71 -4.65
C TYR A 160 -5.19 10.06 -4.99
N GLU A 161 -6.14 9.43 -4.30
CA GLU A 161 -7.56 9.74 -4.45
C GLU A 161 -7.86 11.20 -4.09
N GLN A 162 -7.35 11.68 -2.97
CA GLN A 162 -7.62 13.03 -2.47
C GLN A 162 -6.94 14.13 -3.30
N ASN A 163 -5.74 13.88 -3.82
CA ASN A 163 -4.90 14.93 -4.39
C ASN A 163 -4.72 14.80 -5.92
N CYS A 164 -4.78 13.58 -6.48
CA CYS A 164 -4.40 13.32 -7.88
C CYS A 164 -5.57 12.84 -8.76
N SER A 165 -6.48 12.02 -8.21
CA SER A 165 -7.49 11.31 -9.00
C SER A 165 -8.49 12.21 -9.71
N SER A 166 -8.77 13.40 -9.16
CA SER A 166 -9.70 14.37 -9.75
C SER A 166 -9.25 14.87 -11.12
N CYS A 167 -7.94 14.85 -11.39
CA CYS A 167 -7.35 15.25 -12.67
C CYS A 167 -6.88 14.04 -13.50
N HIS A 168 -6.31 13.01 -12.87
CA HIS A 168 -5.69 11.89 -13.59
C HIS A 168 -6.57 10.63 -13.71
N GLY A 169 -7.75 10.59 -13.08
CA GLY A 169 -8.57 9.39 -13.01
C GLY A 169 -8.02 8.36 -12.02
N GLN A 170 -8.47 7.11 -12.13
CA GLN A 170 -8.14 6.07 -11.14
C GLN A 170 -6.68 5.58 -11.20
N VAL A 171 -6.03 5.71 -12.35
CA VAL A 171 -4.63 5.31 -12.57
C VAL A 171 -4.00 6.34 -13.48
N VAL A 172 -2.79 6.77 -13.14
CA VAL A 172 -1.94 7.59 -14.01
C VAL A 172 -0.75 6.76 -14.45
N GLU A 173 -0.49 6.73 -15.75
CA GLU A 173 0.79 6.23 -16.25
C GLU A 173 1.78 7.39 -16.18
N ALA A 174 2.73 7.28 -15.26
CA ALA A 174 3.84 8.21 -15.20
C ALA A 174 4.75 7.99 -16.41
N GLY A 175 4.99 9.05 -17.18
CA GLY A 175 6.06 9.07 -18.19
C GLY A 175 7.45 9.07 -17.54
N THR A 176 8.50 9.34 -18.31
CA THR A 176 9.91 9.37 -17.86
C THR A 176 10.27 10.51 -16.90
N ALA A 177 9.29 11.25 -16.39
CA ALA A 177 9.52 12.42 -15.54
C ALA A 177 9.81 12.02 -14.08
N ASN A 178 10.66 12.79 -13.40
CA ASN A 178 10.86 12.65 -11.96
C ASN A 178 9.55 13.00 -11.22
N LEU A 179 8.77 11.97 -10.89
CA LEU A 179 7.47 12.11 -10.26
C LEU A 179 7.55 12.86 -8.93
N HIS A 180 8.62 12.65 -8.15
CA HIS A 180 8.80 13.33 -6.87
C HIS A 180 8.89 14.84 -7.09
N ASP A 181 9.76 15.29 -7.99
CA ASP A 181 9.93 16.72 -8.30
C ASP A 181 8.70 17.31 -8.98
N VAL A 182 8.03 16.56 -9.84
CA VAL A 182 6.76 16.96 -10.47
C VAL A 182 5.67 17.16 -9.42
N ILE A 183 5.56 16.28 -8.42
CA ILE A 183 4.57 16.40 -7.35
C ILE A 183 4.93 17.55 -6.40
N VAL A 184 6.19 17.65 -5.97
CA VAL A 184 6.66 18.70 -5.06
C VAL A 184 6.56 20.08 -5.68
N SER A 185 7.06 20.23 -6.90
CA SER A 185 7.22 21.54 -7.57
C SER A 185 6.01 21.95 -8.40
N GLY A 186 5.16 20.99 -8.78
CA GLY A 186 4.06 21.21 -9.70
C GLY A 186 4.54 21.67 -11.09
N GLY A 187 3.63 22.27 -11.87
CA GLY A 187 3.94 22.90 -13.16
C GLY A 187 3.85 22.00 -14.39
N HIS A 188 3.70 20.68 -14.20
CA HIS A 188 3.35 19.76 -15.29
C HIS A 188 1.89 19.99 -15.72
N GLU A 189 1.66 20.45 -16.95
CA GLU A 189 0.31 20.68 -17.50
C GLU A 189 -0.65 21.53 -16.63
N GLY A 190 -0.10 22.41 -15.78
CA GLY A 190 -0.90 23.24 -14.85
C GLY A 190 -1.19 22.59 -13.49
N MET A 191 -0.54 21.48 -13.18
CA MET A 191 -0.58 20.83 -11.87
C MET A 191 -0.08 21.78 -10.76
N PRO A 192 -0.79 21.88 -9.62
CA PRO A 192 -0.33 22.66 -8.47
C PRO A 192 0.89 21.99 -7.80
N ALA A 193 1.69 22.78 -7.10
CA ALA A 193 2.81 22.29 -6.30
C ALA A 193 2.30 21.72 -4.97
N TRP A 194 2.63 20.47 -4.66
CA TRP A 194 2.16 19.79 -3.44
C TRP A 194 3.19 19.77 -2.32
N GLY A 195 4.43 20.23 -2.56
CA GLY A 195 5.49 20.23 -1.55
C GLY A 195 5.24 21.12 -0.32
N GLY A 196 4.17 21.93 -0.33
CA GLY A 196 3.71 22.67 0.84
C GLY A 196 2.54 22.02 1.59
N ASP A 197 1.84 21.08 0.95
CA ASP A 197 0.62 20.46 1.46
C ASP A 197 0.83 18.99 1.88
N LEU A 198 1.84 18.33 1.31
CA LEU A 198 2.25 16.95 1.61
C LEU A 198 3.66 16.92 2.20
N SER A 199 3.92 16.01 3.13
CA SER A 199 5.30 15.72 3.58
C SER A 199 6.10 15.04 2.47
N ALA A 200 7.44 15.06 2.58
CA ALA A 200 8.30 14.32 1.66
C ALA A 200 7.95 12.82 1.63
N ASP A 201 7.66 12.24 2.79
CA ASP A 201 7.28 10.83 2.91
C ASP A 201 5.93 10.53 2.26
N GLU A 202 4.96 11.45 2.36
CA GLU A 202 3.66 11.34 1.69
C GLU A 202 3.80 11.45 0.17
N VAL A 203 4.75 12.27 -0.32
CA VAL A 203 5.09 12.34 -1.74
C VAL A 203 5.74 11.04 -2.21
N ASP A 204 6.71 10.51 -1.48
CA ASP A 204 7.36 9.24 -1.83
C ASP A 204 6.38 8.07 -1.88
N LEU A 205 5.44 8.03 -0.94
CA LEU A 205 4.33 7.07 -0.93
C LEU A 205 3.48 7.18 -2.20
N LEU A 206 3.10 8.40 -2.61
CA LEU A 206 2.36 8.66 -3.84
C LEU A 206 3.13 8.23 -5.09
N VAL A 207 4.41 8.58 -5.18
CA VAL A 207 5.31 8.20 -6.28
C VAL A 207 5.37 6.67 -6.40
N GLY A 208 5.53 5.98 -5.27
CA GLY A 208 5.56 4.52 -5.22
C GLY A 208 4.24 3.88 -5.68
N TYR A 209 3.10 4.42 -5.21
CA TYR A 209 1.77 3.94 -5.63
C TYR A 209 1.56 4.08 -7.13
N ILE A 210 1.91 5.22 -7.71
CA ILE A 210 1.79 5.50 -9.14
C ILE A 210 2.69 4.57 -9.96
N SER A 211 3.91 4.34 -9.49
CA SER A 211 4.93 3.59 -10.24
C SER A 211 4.77 2.07 -10.15
N SER A 212 4.27 1.54 -9.03
CA SER A 212 4.04 0.09 -8.85
C SER A 212 2.90 -0.18 -7.86
N PRO A 213 1.63 -0.12 -8.31
CA PRO A 213 0.46 -0.25 -7.45
C PRO A 213 0.42 -1.58 -6.69
N GLN A 214 0.75 -2.68 -7.36
CA GLN A 214 0.76 -4.01 -6.75
C GLN A 214 1.90 -4.18 -5.74
N GLY A 215 3.07 -3.60 -6.01
CA GLY A 215 4.18 -3.66 -5.06
C GLY A 215 3.95 -2.78 -3.83
N ASN A 216 3.26 -1.64 -3.99
CA ASN A 216 2.84 -0.82 -2.85
C ASN A 216 1.88 -1.56 -1.93
N ILE A 217 0.86 -2.22 -2.50
CA ILE A 217 -0.10 -3.03 -1.72
C ILE A 217 0.63 -4.08 -0.87
N VAL A 218 1.63 -4.75 -1.46
CA VAL A 218 2.45 -5.73 -0.72
C VAL A 218 3.31 -5.03 0.35
N TYR A 219 3.87 -3.85 0.07
CA TYR A 219 4.66 -3.08 1.02
C TYR A 219 3.85 -2.64 2.25
N ILE A 220 2.66 -2.07 2.03
CA ILE A 220 1.77 -1.64 3.13
C ILE A 220 1.37 -2.82 4.01
N ARG A 221 1.06 -3.96 3.37
CA ARG A 221 0.62 -5.17 4.06
C ARG A 221 1.73 -5.80 4.91
N GLU A 222 2.94 -5.87 4.37
CA GLU A 222 4.01 -6.69 4.95
C GLU A 222 5.11 -5.89 5.67
N CYS A 223 5.32 -4.63 5.30
CA CYS A 223 6.51 -3.87 5.68
C CYS A 223 6.17 -2.55 6.41
N ALA A 224 5.18 -1.78 5.93
CA ALA A 224 4.92 -0.41 6.39
C ALA A 224 4.67 -0.28 7.90
N GLY A 225 4.03 -1.28 8.52
CA GLY A 225 3.77 -1.25 9.97
C GLY A 225 5.03 -1.22 10.84
N CYS A 226 6.16 -1.75 10.36
CA CYS A 226 7.45 -1.67 11.06
C CYS A 226 8.29 -0.47 10.62
N HIS A 227 8.07 0.04 9.40
CA HIS A 227 8.77 1.17 8.81
C HIS A 227 8.02 2.50 8.96
N GLU A 228 6.99 2.56 9.80
CA GLU A 228 6.17 3.76 10.04
C GLU A 228 5.56 4.39 8.77
N ASN A 229 5.30 3.57 7.75
CA ASN A 229 4.88 3.95 6.39
C ASN A 229 5.94 4.70 5.56
N GLU A 230 7.18 4.84 6.03
CA GLU A 230 8.27 5.37 5.21
C GLU A 230 8.76 4.30 4.23
N ILE A 231 9.05 4.64 2.98
CA ILE A 231 9.66 3.69 2.04
C ILE A 231 11.18 3.72 2.25
N PRO A 232 11.81 2.61 2.66
CA PRO A 232 13.25 2.61 2.90
C PRO A 232 14.03 2.90 1.61
N ILE A 233 15.01 3.78 1.72
CA ILE A 233 15.98 4.00 0.64
C ILE A 233 16.90 2.78 0.57
N VAL A 234 16.78 2.01 -0.51
CA VAL A 234 17.60 0.83 -0.71
C VAL A 234 18.74 1.18 -1.65
N GLU A 235 19.90 1.45 -1.08
CA GLU A 235 21.09 1.91 -1.81
C GLU A 235 21.72 0.85 -2.72
N LYS A 236 21.28 -0.42 -2.64
CA LYS A 236 21.76 -1.53 -3.46
C LYS A 236 20.62 -2.50 -3.78
N PRO A 237 20.07 -2.50 -5.01
CA PRO A 237 18.97 -3.38 -5.41
C PRO A 237 19.27 -4.87 -5.23
N MET A 238 20.54 -5.27 -5.36
CA MET A 238 20.98 -6.65 -5.10
C MET A 238 20.99 -7.02 -3.62
N GLU A 239 21.17 -6.05 -2.72
CA GLU A 239 21.08 -6.24 -1.28
C GLU A 239 19.60 -6.37 -0.85
N LEU A 240 18.69 -5.70 -1.57
CA LEU A 240 17.25 -5.81 -1.35
C LEU A 240 16.73 -7.24 -1.47
N ILE A 241 17.18 -7.95 -2.50
CA ILE A 241 16.81 -9.35 -2.73
C ILE A 241 17.28 -10.20 -1.54
N ALA A 242 18.51 -9.98 -1.06
CA ALA A 242 19.03 -10.68 0.10
C ALA A 242 18.26 -10.35 1.40
N ILE A 243 17.85 -9.10 1.59
CA ILE A 243 17.03 -8.65 2.73
C ILE A 243 15.68 -9.37 2.73
N LEU A 244 15.01 -9.43 1.58
CA LEU A 244 13.69 -10.05 1.45
C LEU A 244 13.77 -11.59 1.50
N ASP A 245 14.81 -12.19 0.92
CA ASP A 245 14.96 -13.65 0.90
C ASP A 245 15.37 -14.22 2.27
N GLN A 246 16.23 -13.51 3.00
CA GLN A 246 16.66 -13.91 4.35
C GLN A 246 15.63 -13.52 5.41
N GLY A 247 14.77 -12.54 5.13
CA GLY A 247 13.69 -12.11 6.00
C GLY A 247 14.18 -11.79 7.43
N PRO A 248 13.72 -12.52 8.46
CA PRO A 248 14.13 -12.32 9.85
C PRO A 248 15.61 -12.66 10.12
N ASP A 249 16.26 -13.46 9.27
CA ASP A 249 17.67 -13.84 9.42
C ASP A 249 18.63 -12.76 8.89
N HIS A 250 18.12 -11.75 8.17
CA HIS A 250 18.93 -10.64 7.68
C HIS A 250 19.35 -9.72 8.85
N PRO A 251 20.60 -9.23 8.92
CA PRO A 251 21.07 -8.36 10.00
C PRO A 251 20.23 -7.10 10.23
N LEU A 252 19.64 -6.53 9.17
CA LEU A 252 18.75 -5.36 9.26
C LEU A 252 17.39 -5.66 9.92
N HIS A 253 17.06 -6.93 10.07
CA HIS A 253 15.77 -7.44 10.53
C HIS A 253 15.90 -8.33 11.78
N ALA A 254 17.13 -8.60 12.22
CA ALA A 254 17.46 -9.53 13.29
C ALA A 254 16.81 -9.20 14.65
N ASP A 255 16.51 -7.92 14.91
CA ASP A 255 15.86 -7.46 16.16
C ASP A 255 14.32 -7.47 16.08
N THR A 256 13.75 -7.71 14.90
CA THR A 256 12.32 -7.63 14.61
C THR A 256 11.68 -9.02 14.70
N LYS A 257 11.24 -9.44 15.89
CA LYS A 257 10.71 -10.81 16.15
C LYS A 257 9.33 -11.13 15.52
N LYS A 258 8.81 -10.32 14.60
CA LYS A 258 7.42 -10.40 14.11
C LYS A 258 7.29 -10.43 12.58
N ILE A 259 8.38 -10.46 11.84
CA ILE A 259 8.36 -10.50 10.38
C ILE A 259 8.43 -11.95 9.88
N PRO A 260 7.65 -12.32 8.84
CA PRO A 260 7.65 -13.66 8.28
C PRO A 260 8.82 -13.90 7.32
N TYR A 261 9.03 -15.16 6.93
CA TYR A 261 9.84 -15.48 5.76
C TYR A 261 9.02 -15.20 4.50
N TRP A 262 9.24 -14.03 3.89
CA TRP A 262 8.53 -13.62 2.66
C TRP A 262 8.73 -14.58 1.48
N THR A 263 9.76 -15.45 1.56
CA THR A 263 9.96 -16.51 0.58
C THR A 263 8.90 -17.60 0.61
N GLU A 264 8.23 -17.76 1.75
CA GLU A 264 7.17 -18.74 2.00
C GLU A 264 5.77 -18.10 1.97
N GLU A 265 5.66 -16.84 2.40
CA GLU A 265 4.37 -16.12 2.48
C GLU A 265 3.96 -15.39 1.19
N LEU A 266 4.93 -14.88 0.42
CA LEU A 266 4.63 -14.15 -0.82
C LEU A 266 4.76 -15.05 -2.04
N SER A 267 3.77 -14.98 -2.93
CA SER A 267 3.89 -15.57 -4.26
C SER A 267 5.06 -14.94 -5.02
N GLY A 268 5.63 -15.68 -5.99
CA GLY A 268 6.72 -15.14 -6.81
C GLY A 268 6.34 -13.84 -7.53
N GLY A 269 5.06 -13.68 -7.90
CA GLY A 269 4.53 -12.44 -8.48
C GLY A 269 4.50 -11.28 -7.49
N GLU A 270 3.99 -11.51 -6.27
CA GLU A 270 3.95 -10.47 -5.22
C GLU A 270 5.33 -10.05 -4.75
N ARG A 271 6.27 -11.00 -4.65
CA ARG A 271 7.65 -10.72 -4.27
C ARG A 271 8.37 -9.90 -5.34
N ASN A 272 8.15 -10.22 -6.62
CA ASN A 272 8.67 -9.43 -7.72
C ASN A 272 8.02 -8.04 -7.78
N ALA A 273 6.71 -7.93 -7.51
CA ALA A 273 6.04 -6.64 -7.45
C ALA A 273 6.59 -5.77 -6.31
N LEU A 274 6.79 -6.34 -5.12
CA LEU A 274 7.40 -5.67 -3.97
C LEU A 274 8.84 -5.24 -4.27
N LEU A 275 9.64 -6.13 -4.87
CA LEU A 275 11.00 -5.81 -5.33
C LEU A 275 10.99 -4.64 -6.31
N ASN A 276 10.12 -4.69 -7.32
CA ASN A 276 9.99 -3.64 -8.33
C ASN A 276 9.49 -2.32 -7.73
N PHE A 277 8.65 -2.35 -6.70
CA PHE A 277 8.20 -1.15 -5.98
C PHE A 277 9.32 -0.55 -5.13
N LEU A 278 10.01 -1.37 -4.34
CA LEU A 278 11.14 -0.94 -3.50
C LEU A 278 12.37 -0.53 -4.35
N ALA A 279 12.46 -1.04 -5.59
CA ALA A 279 13.44 -0.69 -6.60
C ALA A 279 12.90 0.22 -7.71
N ALA A 280 11.70 0.80 -7.55
CA ALA A 280 11.03 1.59 -8.58
C ALA A 280 11.87 2.78 -9.07
N PRO A 281 11.70 3.20 -10.34
CA PRO A 281 12.74 3.73 -11.20
C PRO A 281 12.68 5.25 -11.24
N ASP A 282 12.96 5.90 -10.13
CA ASP A 282 13.45 7.25 -10.27
C ASP A 282 14.83 7.14 -10.95
N GLY A 283 14.97 7.67 -12.18
CA GLY A 283 16.24 7.67 -12.90
C GLY A 283 17.36 8.32 -12.08
N GLN A 284 17.00 9.28 -11.22
CA GLN A 284 17.90 9.88 -10.24
C GLN A 284 18.28 8.90 -9.14
N ARG A 285 17.34 8.14 -8.58
CA ARG A 285 17.61 7.08 -7.60
C ARG A 285 18.45 5.95 -8.22
N LEU A 286 18.11 5.48 -9.41
CA LEU A 286 18.90 4.48 -10.17
C LEU A 286 20.32 4.98 -10.42
N TYR A 287 20.48 6.24 -10.83
CA TYR A 287 21.79 6.83 -11.04
C TYR A 287 22.57 7.00 -9.74
N THR A 288 21.93 7.50 -8.67
CA THR A 288 22.56 7.73 -7.36
C THR A 288 23.10 6.43 -6.77
N ILE A 289 22.33 5.37 -6.89
CA ILE A 289 22.62 4.03 -6.39
C ILE A 289 23.70 3.33 -7.22
N ASN A 290 23.54 3.35 -8.55
CA ASN A 290 24.31 2.47 -9.43
C ASN A 290 25.48 3.18 -10.14
N CYS A 291 25.46 4.51 -10.24
CA CYS A 291 26.37 5.28 -11.10
C CYS A 291 27.10 6.42 -10.35
N ALA A 292 26.45 7.14 -9.44
CA ALA A 292 26.99 8.36 -8.83
C ALA A 292 28.23 8.11 -7.95
N GLY A 293 28.38 6.91 -7.39
CA GLY A 293 29.58 6.53 -6.64
C GLY A 293 30.86 6.55 -7.49
N CYS A 294 30.74 6.43 -8.83
CA CYS A 294 31.86 6.48 -9.76
C CYS A 294 31.88 7.78 -10.61
N HIS A 295 30.70 8.27 -10.99
CA HIS A 295 30.54 9.41 -11.90
C HIS A 295 30.33 10.76 -11.18
N GLY A 296 30.17 10.75 -9.85
CA GLY A 296 29.76 11.92 -9.09
C GLY A 296 28.31 12.33 -9.41
N MET A 297 27.91 13.52 -8.96
CA MET A 297 26.57 14.08 -9.23
C MET A 297 26.54 15.01 -10.46
N GLY A 298 27.63 15.08 -11.22
CA GLY A 298 27.74 15.86 -12.45
C GLY A 298 28.56 15.10 -13.48
N ILE A 299 27.97 14.82 -14.64
CA ILE A 299 28.65 14.14 -15.74
C ILE A 299 29.35 15.21 -16.58
N ASP A 300 30.67 15.30 -16.46
CA ASP A 300 31.43 16.41 -17.05
C ASP A 300 31.57 16.35 -18.58
N HIS A 301 31.31 15.21 -19.23
CA HIS A 301 31.31 15.11 -20.68
C HIS A 301 30.71 13.79 -21.19
N VAL A 302 29.66 13.87 -22.01
CA VAL A 302 29.32 12.82 -22.99
C VAL A 302 29.47 13.46 -24.37
N ALA A 303 30.03 12.73 -25.33
CA ALA A 303 30.29 13.26 -26.66
C ALA A 303 28.99 13.80 -27.29
N GLU A 304 29.03 15.01 -27.86
CA GLU A 304 27.88 15.60 -28.57
C GLU A 304 27.56 14.75 -29.83
N THR A 305 26.55 13.89 -29.75
CA THR A 305 26.07 13.08 -30.88
C THR A 305 24.59 13.37 -31.18
N GLU A 306 24.15 13.07 -32.42
CA GLU A 306 22.78 13.35 -32.87
C GLU A 306 21.71 12.46 -32.18
N ASP A 307 22.11 11.42 -31.44
CA ASP A 307 21.21 10.49 -30.72
C ASP A 307 21.84 10.03 -29.39
N LEU A 308 21.94 10.98 -28.45
CA LEU A 308 22.57 10.81 -27.13
C LEU A 308 21.93 9.68 -26.32
N GLU A 309 20.61 9.57 -26.32
CA GLU A 309 19.88 8.56 -25.55
C GLU A 309 20.14 7.14 -26.08
N ALA A 310 20.14 6.93 -27.40
CA ALA A 310 20.43 5.61 -27.97
C ALA A 310 21.87 5.16 -27.69
N GLU A 311 22.82 6.09 -27.68
CA GLU A 311 24.23 5.81 -27.38
C GLU A 311 24.44 5.54 -25.89
N LEU A 312 23.82 6.32 -25.00
CA LEU A 312 23.81 6.07 -23.56
C LEU A 312 23.19 4.71 -23.23
N LEU A 313 22.06 4.38 -23.85
CA LEU A 313 21.40 3.10 -23.68
C LEU A 313 22.31 1.95 -24.11
N ALA A 314 22.99 2.07 -25.26
CA ALA A 314 23.93 1.05 -25.72
C ALA A 314 25.11 0.85 -24.75
N VAL A 315 25.67 1.94 -24.21
CA VAL A 315 26.78 1.92 -23.24
C VAL A 315 26.32 1.34 -21.90
N ILE A 316 25.17 1.73 -21.38
CA ILE A 316 24.63 1.26 -20.10
C ILE A 316 24.27 -0.23 -20.17
N ILE A 317 23.68 -0.68 -21.29
CA ILE A 317 23.34 -2.09 -21.51
C ILE A 317 24.60 -2.95 -21.55
N GLN A 318 25.64 -2.51 -22.29
CA GLN A 318 26.83 -3.31 -22.54
C GLN A 318 27.91 -3.17 -21.45
N GLY A 319 27.91 -2.07 -20.69
CA GLY A 319 29.02 -1.66 -19.82
C GLY A 319 30.22 -1.11 -20.61
N GLU A 320 31.13 -0.42 -19.91
CA GLU A 320 32.40 0.08 -20.47
C GLU A 320 33.61 -0.64 -19.84
N HIS A 321 34.48 -1.18 -20.70
CA HIS A 321 35.63 -2.01 -20.31
C HIS A 321 36.98 -1.27 -20.26
N ASN A 322 37.05 0.05 -20.49
CA ASN A 322 38.30 0.67 -20.90
C ASN A 322 38.77 1.82 -20.00
N ARG A 323 39.35 1.48 -18.84
CA ARG A 323 40.43 2.29 -18.25
C ARG A 323 41.58 1.38 -17.86
N ASP A 324 42.77 1.67 -18.39
CA ASP A 324 43.98 0.96 -18.01
C ASP A 324 44.38 1.36 -16.58
N MET A 325 44.39 0.39 -15.67
CA MET A 325 45.00 0.57 -14.36
C MET A 325 46.51 0.72 -14.56
N PRO A 326 47.15 1.78 -14.01
CA PRO A 326 48.59 1.93 -14.11
C PRO A 326 49.30 0.78 -13.38
N ALA A 327 50.45 0.35 -13.91
CA ALA A 327 51.33 -0.57 -13.21
C ALA A 327 51.96 0.13 -12.00
N PHE A 328 51.89 -0.49 -10.82
CA PHE A 328 52.45 0.10 -9.60
C PHE A 328 53.82 -0.48 -9.22
N ASP A 329 54.35 -1.45 -9.98
CA ASP A 329 55.68 -2.03 -9.77
C ASP A 329 56.84 -1.03 -9.90
N ASP A 330 56.65 0.03 -10.68
CA ASP A 330 57.60 1.14 -10.82
C ASP A 330 57.46 2.23 -9.73
N THR A 331 56.35 2.23 -8.98
CA THR A 331 56.02 3.30 -8.01
C THR A 331 55.97 2.85 -6.55
N LEU A 332 55.68 1.58 -6.29
CA LEU A 332 55.56 1.00 -4.95
C LEU A 332 56.59 -0.11 -4.77
N SER A 333 57.14 -0.23 -3.57
CA SER A 333 58.05 -1.33 -3.25
C SER A 333 57.32 -2.67 -3.19
N GLU A 334 58.05 -3.78 -3.34
CA GLU A 334 57.46 -5.13 -3.28
C GLU A 334 56.71 -5.39 -1.97
N VAL A 335 57.17 -4.76 -0.88
CA VAL A 335 56.54 -4.84 0.44
C VAL A 335 55.21 -4.09 0.46
N GLU A 336 55.16 -2.89 -0.12
CA GLU A 336 53.94 -2.08 -0.22
C GLU A 336 52.90 -2.73 -1.13
N ILE A 337 53.32 -3.30 -2.26
CA ILE A 337 52.45 -4.10 -3.14
C ILE A 337 51.91 -5.32 -2.38
N GLY A 338 52.72 -5.97 -1.55
CA GLY A 338 52.28 -7.07 -0.69
C GLY A 338 51.21 -6.65 0.32
N ILE A 339 51.42 -5.53 1.01
CA ILE A 339 50.47 -4.97 1.98
C ILE A 339 49.16 -4.57 1.28
N LEU A 340 49.25 -3.92 0.12
CA LEU A 340 48.09 -3.51 -0.67
C LEU A 340 47.31 -4.73 -1.19
N THR A 341 48.02 -5.77 -1.64
CA THR A 341 47.40 -7.05 -2.03
C THR A 341 46.65 -7.67 -0.85
N ASP A 342 47.26 -7.74 0.33
CA ASP A 342 46.64 -8.34 1.52
C ASP A 342 45.45 -7.52 2.04
N TYR A 343 45.44 -6.20 1.80
CA TYR A 343 44.32 -5.33 2.08
C TYR A 343 43.16 -5.51 1.09
N VAL A 344 43.45 -5.66 -0.20
CA VAL A 344 42.45 -5.96 -1.25
C VAL A 344 41.84 -7.36 -1.05
N MET A 345 42.60 -8.33 -0.52
CA MET A 345 42.09 -9.67 -0.21
C MET A 345 41.19 -9.71 1.03
N ASP A 346 41.55 -8.97 2.09
CA ASP A 346 40.79 -8.92 3.35
C ASP A 346 41.07 -7.59 4.09
N PRO A 347 40.26 -6.54 3.85
CA PRO A 347 40.47 -5.22 4.44
C PRO A 347 40.46 -5.23 5.97
N ALA A 348 39.69 -6.14 6.58
CA ALA A 348 39.56 -6.24 8.03
C ALA A 348 40.81 -6.82 8.70
N LYS A 349 41.55 -7.70 8.01
CA LYS A 349 42.78 -8.32 8.56
C LYS A 349 44.06 -7.57 8.24
N SER A 350 44.02 -6.64 7.29
CA SER A 350 45.22 -5.92 6.81
C SER A 350 45.08 -4.39 6.85
N PRO A 351 44.70 -3.78 7.99
CA PRO A 351 44.36 -2.36 8.08
C PRO A 351 45.52 -1.41 7.72
N ALA A 352 46.76 -1.88 7.77
CA ALA A 352 47.93 -1.14 7.33
C ALA A 352 47.87 -0.73 5.84
N GLY A 353 47.19 -1.53 5.00
CA GLY A 353 47.04 -1.24 3.57
C GLY A 353 46.00 -0.17 3.23
N ALA A 354 45.17 0.25 4.19
CA ALA A 354 44.17 1.30 3.96
C ALA A 354 44.81 2.62 3.53
N SER A 355 45.91 3.01 4.18
CA SER A 355 46.65 4.23 3.84
C SER A 355 47.30 4.16 2.45
N LEU A 356 47.83 2.99 2.05
CA LEU A 356 48.39 2.77 0.73
C LEU A 356 47.31 2.77 -0.36
N PHE A 357 46.16 2.15 -0.08
CA PHE A 357 45.03 2.15 -0.99
C PHE A 357 44.47 3.56 -1.19
N GLN A 358 44.32 4.31 -0.11
CA GLN A 358 43.88 5.70 -0.16
C GLN A 358 44.87 6.62 -0.90
N ALA A 359 46.17 6.33 -0.83
CA ALA A 359 47.17 7.14 -1.51
C ALA A 359 47.29 6.85 -3.02
N ASN A 360 47.02 5.61 -3.44
CA ASN A 360 47.39 5.14 -4.78
C ASN A 360 46.22 4.61 -5.62
N CYS A 361 45.13 4.18 -4.99
CA CYS A 361 44.03 3.47 -5.67
C CYS A 361 42.70 4.21 -5.58
N SER A 362 42.48 5.00 -4.51
CA SER A 362 41.19 5.69 -4.28
C SER A 362 40.85 6.75 -5.32
N SER A 363 41.83 7.28 -6.06
CA SER A 363 41.53 8.21 -7.16
C SER A 363 40.66 7.59 -8.26
N CYS A 364 40.71 6.26 -8.40
CA CYS A 364 39.89 5.51 -9.34
C CYS A 364 38.84 4.63 -8.61
N HIS A 365 39.19 4.08 -7.45
CA HIS A 365 38.33 3.14 -6.70
C HIS A 365 37.54 3.80 -5.56
N HIS A 366 37.75 5.08 -5.28
CA HIS A 366 37.19 5.80 -4.14
C HIS A 366 37.43 5.00 -2.84
N ASP A 367 36.40 4.80 -2.02
CA ASP A 367 36.48 4.02 -0.78
C ASP A 367 36.18 2.53 -0.99
N ARG A 368 35.91 2.10 -2.22
CA ARG A 368 35.52 0.73 -2.54
C ARG A 368 36.74 -0.12 -2.85
N VAL A 369 37.15 -0.93 -1.88
CA VAL A 369 38.26 -1.88 -2.03
C VAL A 369 37.77 -3.09 -2.86
N PRO A 370 38.35 -3.35 -4.05
CA PRO A 370 38.03 -4.55 -4.82
C PRO A 370 38.42 -5.80 -4.03
N THR A 371 37.67 -6.89 -4.14
CA THR A 371 38.01 -8.16 -3.46
C THR A 371 38.32 -9.24 -4.50
N SER A 372 39.38 -10.01 -4.27
CA SER A 372 39.75 -11.15 -5.11
C SER A 372 39.89 -12.40 -4.25
N ASP A 373 39.48 -13.55 -4.76
CA ASP A 373 39.65 -14.83 -4.05
C ASP A 373 41.06 -15.42 -4.23
N LYS A 374 41.89 -14.82 -5.08
CA LYS A 374 43.21 -15.35 -5.45
C LYS A 374 44.29 -14.29 -5.32
N LYS A 375 45.07 -14.41 -4.25
CA LYS A 375 46.20 -13.51 -3.93
C LYS A 375 47.19 -13.32 -5.08
N SER A 376 47.43 -14.33 -5.90
CA SER A 376 48.33 -14.23 -7.06
C SER A 376 47.76 -13.37 -8.19
N GLU A 377 46.44 -13.39 -8.39
CA GLU A 377 45.76 -12.58 -9.41
C GLU A 377 45.67 -11.12 -8.94
N ALA A 378 45.32 -10.89 -7.67
CA ALA A 378 45.34 -9.55 -7.07
C ALA A 378 46.73 -8.90 -7.11
N LYS A 379 47.79 -9.65 -6.72
CA LYS A 379 49.17 -9.13 -6.77
C LYS A 379 49.56 -8.76 -8.18
N LYS A 380 49.21 -9.60 -9.17
CA LYS A 380 49.54 -9.37 -10.59
C LYS A 380 48.83 -8.14 -11.14
N ALA A 381 47.54 -7.97 -10.82
CA ALA A 381 46.76 -6.80 -11.24
C ALA A 381 47.33 -5.51 -10.68
N ILE A 382 47.68 -5.48 -9.38
CA ILE A 382 48.29 -4.32 -8.73
C ILE A 382 49.69 -4.03 -9.31
N SER A 383 50.52 -5.06 -9.50
CA SER A 383 51.89 -4.84 -9.96
C SER A 383 51.97 -4.45 -11.43
N ALA A 384 51.27 -5.17 -12.31
CA ALA A 384 51.45 -5.04 -13.77
C ALA A 384 50.42 -4.10 -14.42
N GLY A 385 49.39 -3.68 -13.67
CA GLY A 385 48.28 -2.91 -14.22
C GLY A 385 47.49 -3.70 -15.28
N GLY A 386 46.74 -2.96 -16.11
CA GLY A 386 46.01 -3.48 -17.26
C GLY A 386 44.51 -3.16 -17.25
N MET A 387 43.82 -3.62 -18.30
CA MET A 387 42.39 -3.41 -18.46
C MET A 387 41.60 -4.13 -17.37
N HIS A 388 40.71 -3.41 -16.68
CA HIS A 388 39.74 -3.99 -15.77
C HIS A 388 38.35 -3.40 -16.04
N GLU A 389 37.29 -4.18 -15.75
CA GLU A 389 35.90 -3.71 -15.82
C GLU A 389 35.72 -2.51 -14.89
N VAL A 390 35.18 -1.42 -15.43
CA VAL A 390 34.97 -0.16 -14.71
C VAL A 390 33.48 0.14 -14.56
N MET A 391 32.65 -0.29 -15.50
CA MET A 391 31.20 -0.16 -15.47
C MET A 391 30.52 -1.53 -15.75
N PRO A 392 29.66 -2.03 -14.85
CA PRO A 392 28.90 -3.26 -15.06
C PRO A 392 27.97 -3.17 -16.28
N ALA A 393 27.70 -4.31 -16.92
CA ALA A 393 26.64 -4.42 -17.93
C ALA A 393 25.28 -4.43 -17.22
N TRP A 394 24.48 -3.37 -17.39
CA TRP A 394 23.18 -3.25 -16.72
C TRP A 394 22.03 -3.86 -17.52
N GLY A 395 22.27 -4.26 -18.78
CA GLY A 395 21.25 -4.85 -19.65
C GLY A 395 20.67 -6.18 -19.18
N ASP A 396 21.43 -6.93 -18.38
CA ASP A 396 20.98 -8.20 -17.77
C ASP A 396 20.45 -8.02 -16.33
N VAL A 397 20.53 -6.80 -15.79
CA VAL A 397 20.25 -6.46 -14.39
C VAL A 397 18.99 -5.60 -14.26
N LEU A 398 18.80 -4.67 -15.19
CA LEU A 398 17.69 -3.72 -15.21
C LEU A 398 16.68 -4.11 -16.30
N THR A 399 15.39 -3.90 -16.04
CA THR A 399 14.35 -4.09 -17.07
C THR A 399 14.46 -2.99 -18.15
N PRO A 400 13.88 -3.19 -19.35
CA PRO A 400 13.85 -2.16 -20.38
C PRO A 400 13.33 -0.80 -19.87
N GLU A 401 12.32 -0.82 -19.01
CA GLU A 401 11.70 0.38 -18.44
C GLU A 401 12.63 1.08 -17.43
N GLN A 402 13.42 0.33 -16.65
CA GLN A 402 14.42 0.88 -15.74
C GLN A 402 15.64 1.44 -16.49
N LEU A 403 16.01 0.80 -17.60
CA LEU A 403 17.07 1.28 -18.49
C LEU A 403 16.67 2.61 -19.14
N ASP A 404 15.45 2.71 -19.66
CA ASP A 404 14.93 3.95 -20.23
C ASP A 404 14.86 5.08 -19.19
N ALA A 405 14.41 4.79 -17.95
CA ALA A 405 14.38 5.77 -16.87
C ALA A 405 15.79 6.25 -16.45
N LEU A 406 16.76 5.35 -16.36
CA LEU A 406 18.15 5.69 -16.05
C LEU A 406 18.80 6.51 -17.17
N VAL A 407 18.57 6.13 -18.43
CA VAL A 407 19.09 6.83 -19.61
C VAL A 407 18.50 8.24 -19.70
N GLY A 408 17.19 8.39 -19.50
CA GLY A 408 16.51 9.69 -19.53
C GLY A 408 17.08 10.67 -18.50
N TYR A 409 17.26 10.23 -17.25
CA TYR A 409 17.86 11.08 -16.21
C TYR A 409 19.33 11.46 -16.51
N VAL A 410 20.11 10.51 -17.04
CA VAL A 410 21.50 10.77 -17.45
C VAL A 410 21.56 11.79 -18.59
N ALA A 411 20.66 11.70 -19.58
CA ALA A 411 20.56 12.66 -20.67
C ALA A 411 20.22 14.08 -20.15
N GLU A 412 19.24 14.19 -19.24
CA GLU A 412 18.88 15.46 -18.60
C GLU A 412 20.06 16.09 -17.82
N LEU A 413 20.85 15.29 -17.10
CA LEU A 413 22.05 15.76 -16.41
C LEU A 413 23.10 16.34 -17.37
N VAL A 414 23.25 15.75 -18.56
CA VAL A 414 24.21 16.19 -19.57
C VAL A 414 23.72 17.48 -20.25
N GLU A 415 22.43 17.57 -20.57
CA GLU A 415 21.84 18.76 -21.19
C GLU A 415 21.76 19.96 -20.23
N GLY A 416 21.47 19.72 -18.94
CA GLY A 416 21.42 20.74 -17.90
C GLY A 416 22.74 21.47 -17.66
N VAL A 417 23.88 20.81 -17.92
CA VAL A 417 25.23 21.41 -17.85
C VAL A 417 25.52 22.31 -19.07
N GLY A 418 24.88 22.06 -20.21
CA GLY A 418 25.01 22.86 -21.44
C GLY A 418 24.31 24.23 -21.34
N ALA A 419 23.16 24.31 -20.67
CA ALA A 419 22.40 25.56 -20.53
C ALA A 419 23.11 26.62 -19.64
N GLY A 420 24.02 26.19 -18.75
CA GLY A 420 24.77 27.07 -17.86
C GLY A 420 26.03 27.70 -18.47
N LYS A 421 26.47 27.29 -19.67
CA LYS A 421 27.72 27.77 -20.30
C LYS A 421 27.50 28.67 -21.54
N GLY A 422 26.25 29.05 -21.84
CA GLY A 422 25.90 29.91 -22.98
C GLY A 422 25.62 31.38 -22.66
N GLY A 423 25.79 31.83 -21.42
CA GLY A 423 25.42 33.17 -20.98
C GLY A 423 26.46 33.86 -20.10
N ALA A 424 27.58 34.28 -20.71
CA ALA A 424 28.44 35.36 -20.22
C ALA A 424 29.24 35.97 -21.38
#